data_AF-E8M1E5-F1
#
_entry.id   AF-E8M1E5-F1
#
_cell.length_a   1.000
_cell.length_b   1.000
_cell.length_c   1.000
_cell.angle_alpha   90.00
_cell.angle_beta   90.00
_cell.angle_gamma   90.00
#
_symmetry.space_group_name_H-M   'P 1'
#
loop_
_entity.id
_entity.type
_entity.pdbx_description
1 polymer ?
#
loop_
_entity_poly.entity_id
_entity_poly.type
_entity_poly.pdbx_seq_one_letter_code
_entity_poly.pdbx_strand_id
1 'polypeptide(L)'
;MQGPASSNQKLTLKLLAATLAMFGFGFALVPLYDVMCEALGINGKTNTESALQPQGMVPDTSRLIRVEFMAHRNQGIPWQFEPEKTTMEVHPGEVIQTAYLAKNLSNQEIIGQAVPSISPGQGATYFNKIECFCFNQQPLVGQGQAKMPLIFYIEPDIPQSIHTLTLSYTLYDITQSSEEKIEVANLAKSERLERVTQGANQ
;
A
#
# COMPACT_ATOMS: atom_id res chain seq x y z
N MET A 1 -1.11 -63.69 -5.76
CA MET A 1 -1.88 -62.45 -6.02
C MET A 1 -1.20 -61.74 -7.18
N GLN A 2 -1.72 -61.91 -8.39
CA GLN A 2 -1.12 -61.36 -9.63
C GLN A 2 -1.82 -60.03 -9.94
N GLY A 3 -1.14 -58.89 -9.78
CA GLY A 3 -1.62 -57.57 -10.19
C GLY A 3 -1.20 -57.28 -11.63
N PRO A 4 -2.09 -56.79 -12.52
CA PRO A 4 -1.79 -56.73 -13.95
C PRO A 4 -0.80 -55.61 -14.29
N ALA A 5 0.24 -55.98 -15.03
CA ALA A 5 1.27 -55.11 -15.60
C ALA A 5 0.83 -54.46 -16.93
N SER A 6 1.23 -53.21 -17.14
CA SER A 6 1.39 -52.48 -18.42
C SER A 6 0.23 -51.74 -19.12
N SER A 7 -1.04 -51.81 -18.68
CA SER A 7 -2.11 -51.02 -19.36
C SER A 7 -2.30 -49.61 -18.79
N ASN A 8 -2.17 -49.44 -17.47
CA ASN A 8 -2.53 -48.18 -16.81
C ASN A 8 -1.36 -47.21 -16.67
N GLN A 9 -0.12 -47.63 -16.91
CA GLN A 9 1.07 -46.76 -16.75
C GLN A 9 1.05 -45.58 -17.73
N LYS A 10 0.53 -45.77 -18.95
CA LYS A 10 0.32 -44.70 -19.92
C LYS A 10 -0.77 -43.72 -19.47
N LEU A 11 -1.82 -44.21 -18.81
CA LEU A 11 -2.89 -43.39 -18.27
C LEU A 11 -2.40 -42.57 -17.06
N THR A 12 -1.67 -43.20 -16.15
CA THR A 12 -1.05 -42.52 -15.00
C THR A 12 -0.06 -41.44 -15.44
N LEU A 13 0.78 -41.72 -16.45
CA LEU A 13 1.70 -40.71 -16.99
C LEU A 13 0.96 -39.53 -17.63
N LYS A 14 -0.12 -39.79 -18.37
CA LYS A 14 -0.98 -38.73 -18.95
C LYS A 14 -1.65 -37.89 -17.87
N LEU A 15 -2.17 -38.51 -16.83
CA LEU A 15 -2.80 -37.80 -15.71
C LEU A 15 -1.76 -36.95 -14.96
N LEU A 16 -0.57 -37.49 -14.68
CA LEU A 16 0.50 -36.74 -14.02
C LEU A 16 0.98 -35.55 -14.86
N ALA A 17 1.13 -35.73 -16.18
CA ALA A 17 1.46 -34.66 -17.10
C ALA A 17 0.37 -33.58 -17.15
N ALA A 18 -0.91 -33.98 -17.15
CA ALA A 18 -2.03 -33.04 -17.12
C ALA A 18 -2.07 -32.24 -15.81
N THR A 19 -1.79 -32.88 -14.67
CA THR A 19 -1.70 -32.21 -13.37
C THR A 19 -0.56 -31.18 -13.37
N LEU A 20 0.64 -31.55 -13.80
CA LEU A 20 1.77 -30.63 -13.89
C LEU A 20 1.49 -29.45 -14.85
N ALA A 21 0.80 -29.70 -15.96
CA ALA A 21 0.38 -28.66 -16.89
C ALA A 21 -0.63 -27.69 -16.25
N MET A 22 -1.61 -28.17 -15.47
CA MET A 22 -2.56 -27.31 -14.75
C MET A 22 -1.86 -26.39 -13.73
N PHE A 23 -0.93 -26.94 -12.94
CA PHE A 23 -0.17 -26.15 -11.97
C PHE A 23 0.79 -25.17 -12.66
N GLY A 24 1.46 -25.60 -13.73
CA GLY A 24 2.31 -24.73 -14.54
C GLY A 24 1.53 -23.56 -15.15
N PHE A 25 0.32 -23.80 -15.65
CA PHE A 25 -0.57 -22.77 -16.17
C PHE A 25 -1.02 -21.79 -15.07
N GLY A 26 -1.39 -22.29 -13.90
CA GLY A 26 -1.75 -21.43 -12.75
C GLY A 26 -0.61 -20.51 -12.31
N PHE A 27 0.64 -21.02 -12.27
CA PHE A 27 1.81 -20.21 -11.93
C PHE A 27 2.14 -19.19 -13.04
N ALA A 28 1.96 -19.57 -14.31
CA ALA A 28 2.16 -18.68 -15.45
C ALA A 28 1.10 -17.58 -15.58
N LEU A 29 -0.10 -17.75 -14.99
CA LEU A 29 -1.14 -16.72 -15.02
C LEU A 29 -0.69 -15.44 -14.30
N VAL A 30 0.05 -15.55 -13.20
CA VAL A 30 0.48 -14.38 -12.41
C VAL A 30 1.33 -13.40 -13.26
N PRO A 31 2.47 -13.80 -13.86
CA PRO A 31 3.25 -12.88 -14.71
C PRO A 31 2.50 -12.48 -15.99
N LEU A 32 1.61 -13.34 -16.52
CA LEU A 32 0.79 -12.98 -17.68
C LEU A 32 -0.21 -11.87 -17.34
N TYR A 33 -0.81 -11.90 -16.15
CA TYR A 33 -1.65 -10.82 -15.65
C TYR A 33 -0.86 -9.53 -15.50
N ASP A 34 0.37 -9.60 -14.99
CA ASP A 34 1.22 -8.41 -14.83
C ASP A 34 1.53 -7.75 -16.19
N VAL A 35 1.93 -8.56 -17.18
CA VAL A 35 2.20 -8.07 -18.54
C VAL A 35 0.95 -7.52 -19.21
N MET A 36 -0.22 -8.15 -19.04
CA MET A 36 -1.47 -7.63 -19.56
C MET A 36 -1.90 -6.34 -18.86
N CYS A 37 -1.73 -6.24 -17.55
CA CYS A 37 -2.03 -5.04 -16.79
C CYS A 37 -1.13 -3.86 -17.18
N GLU A 38 0.13 -4.13 -17.54
CA GLU A 38 1.08 -3.14 -18.04
C GLU A 38 0.75 -2.73 -19.49
N ALA A 39 0.44 -3.69 -20.37
CA ALA A 39 0.02 -3.40 -21.74
C ALA A 39 -1.30 -2.62 -21.83
N LEU A 40 -2.22 -2.85 -20.89
CA LEU A 40 -3.53 -2.17 -20.83
C LEU A 40 -3.53 -0.93 -19.92
N GLY A 41 -2.43 -0.62 -19.24
CA GLY A 41 -2.29 0.58 -18.39
C GLY A 41 -3.26 0.65 -17.19
N ILE A 42 -3.78 -0.49 -16.73
CA ILE A 42 -4.82 -0.59 -15.69
C ILE A 42 -4.25 -0.87 -14.28
N ASN A 43 -2.93 -0.96 -14.14
CA ASN A 43 -2.30 -1.18 -12.84
C ASN A 43 -2.14 0.15 -12.08
N GLY A 44 -3.27 0.72 -11.62
CA GLY A 44 -3.32 1.87 -10.72
C GLY A 44 -2.78 1.59 -9.31
N LYS A 45 -1.77 0.73 -9.15
CA LYS A 45 -1.07 0.53 -7.89
C LYS A 45 -0.17 1.75 -7.68
N THR A 46 -0.47 2.55 -6.67
CA THR A 46 0.44 3.61 -6.22
C THR A 46 1.78 3.00 -5.84
N ASN A 47 2.88 3.60 -6.28
CA ASN A 47 4.23 3.23 -5.86
C ASN A 47 4.25 3.08 -4.33
N THR A 48 4.61 1.89 -3.84
CA THR A 48 4.73 1.60 -2.41
C THR A 48 6.01 2.23 -1.83
N GLU A 49 6.88 2.74 -2.69
CA GLU A 49 8.13 3.42 -2.37
C GLU A 49 7.92 4.95 -2.41
N SER A 50 8.38 5.66 -1.38
CA SER A 50 8.42 7.12 -1.37
C SER A 50 9.26 7.64 -2.54
N ALA A 51 8.72 8.57 -3.33
CA ALA A 51 9.46 9.20 -4.41
C ALA A 51 10.53 10.15 -3.82
N LEU A 52 11.79 9.97 -4.21
CA LEU A 52 12.84 10.94 -3.90
C LEU A 52 12.51 12.27 -4.57
N GLN A 53 12.65 13.38 -3.84
CA GLN A 53 12.43 14.74 -4.34
C GLN A 53 13.11 14.92 -5.73
N PRO A 54 12.36 15.21 -6.80
CA PRO A 54 12.94 15.27 -8.14
C PRO A 54 13.85 16.49 -8.25
N GLN A 55 15.16 16.28 -8.34
CA GLN A 55 16.12 17.34 -8.62
C GLN A 55 16.08 17.64 -10.13
N GLY A 56 15.62 18.85 -10.51
CA GLY A 56 15.65 19.33 -11.90
C GLY A 56 14.35 19.17 -12.70
N MET A 57 13.24 18.79 -12.08
CA MET A 57 11.93 18.76 -12.73
C MET A 57 11.40 20.18 -12.91
N VAL A 58 11.05 20.55 -14.14
CA VAL A 58 10.45 21.85 -14.47
C VAL A 58 8.93 21.70 -14.46
N PRO A 59 8.19 22.46 -13.63
CA PRO A 59 6.75 22.42 -13.61
C PRO A 59 6.15 22.85 -14.96
N ASP A 60 5.13 22.14 -15.43
CA ASP A 60 4.30 22.55 -16.55
C ASP A 60 3.27 23.59 -16.08
N THR A 61 3.57 24.86 -16.32
CA THR A 61 2.70 25.99 -15.96
C THR A 61 1.55 26.21 -16.97
N SER A 62 1.49 25.44 -18.06
CA SER A 62 0.50 25.63 -19.12
C SER A 62 -0.89 25.10 -18.77
N ARG A 63 -1.00 24.21 -17.79
CA ARG A 63 -2.26 23.61 -17.34
C ARG A 63 -2.33 23.49 -15.83
N LEU A 64 -3.56 23.50 -15.32
CA LEU A 64 -3.89 23.24 -13.92
C LEU A 64 -4.56 21.87 -13.79
N ILE A 65 -4.23 21.17 -12.72
CA ILE A 65 -4.92 19.95 -12.30
C ILE A 65 -5.56 20.22 -10.94
N ARG A 66 -6.86 19.90 -10.84
CA ARG A 66 -7.57 19.97 -9.57
C ARG A 66 -7.29 18.71 -8.75
N VAL A 67 -6.77 18.87 -7.56
CA VAL A 67 -6.59 17.79 -6.58
C VAL A 67 -7.63 17.93 -5.50
N GLU A 68 -8.41 16.88 -5.29
CA GLU A 68 -9.43 16.78 -4.24
C GLU A 68 -8.91 15.85 -3.14
N PHE A 69 -9.07 16.27 -1.89
CA PHE A 69 -8.61 15.53 -0.73
C PHE A 69 -9.82 15.02 0.05
N MET A 70 -9.85 13.71 0.27
CA MET A 70 -10.92 13.04 0.99
C MET A 70 -10.35 12.24 2.16
N ALA A 71 -11.07 12.26 3.26
CA ALA A 71 -10.76 11.49 4.46
C ALA A 71 -11.97 10.63 4.84
N HIS A 72 -11.75 9.33 4.94
CA HIS A 72 -12.70 8.35 5.42
C HIS A 72 -12.16 7.67 6.67
N ARG A 73 -13.08 7.22 7.51
CA ARG A 73 -12.77 6.46 8.72
C ARG A 73 -13.46 5.12 8.61
N ASN A 74 -12.72 4.04 8.87
CA ASN A 74 -13.31 2.74 8.98
C ASN A 74 -14.22 2.68 10.22
N GLN A 75 -15.18 1.75 10.21
CA GLN A 75 -16.03 1.53 11.37
C GLN A 75 -15.16 1.06 12.56
N GLY A 76 -15.27 1.76 13.69
CA GLY A 76 -14.61 1.37 14.94
C GLY A 76 -13.47 2.29 15.41
N ILE A 77 -12.90 3.16 14.55
CA ILE A 77 -11.88 4.12 15.02
C ILE A 77 -12.52 5.44 15.50
N PRO A 78 -12.43 5.80 16.79
CA PRO A 78 -13.02 7.01 17.36
C PRO A 78 -12.14 8.24 17.10
N TRP A 79 -11.62 8.39 15.89
CA TRP A 79 -10.82 9.56 15.52
C TRP A 79 -11.65 10.56 14.73
N GLN A 80 -11.38 11.84 14.88
CA GLN A 80 -11.67 12.83 13.84
C GLN A 80 -10.49 12.82 12.87
N PHE A 81 -10.77 12.77 11.57
CA PHE A 81 -9.75 12.75 10.53
C PHE A 81 -10.27 13.50 9.31
N GLU A 82 -9.60 14.60 8.96
CA GLU A 82 -10.03 15.52 7.92
C GLU A 82 -8.82 16.15 7.20
N PRO A 83 -8.93 16.49 5.91
CA PRO A 83 -7.88 17.21 5.21
C PRO A 83 -7.85 18.69 5.65
N GLU A 84 -6.66 19.29 5.69
CA GLU A 84 -6.52 20.73 5.96
C GLU A 84 -7.13 21.58 4.83
N LYS A 85 -7.08 21.07 3.59
CA LYS A 85 -7.73 21.65 2.42
C LYS A 85 -8.47 20.56 1.66
N THR A 86 -9.72 20.80 1.31
CA THR A 86 -10.54 19.83 0.55
C THR A 86 -10.20 19.81 -0.94
N THR A 87 -9.74 20.93 -1.49
CA THR A 87 -9.38 21.05 -2.92
C THR A 87 -8.19 21.98 -3.12
N MET A 88 -7.34 21.69 -4.10
CA MET A 88 -6.25 22.56 -4.55
C MET A 88 -6.11 22.50 -6.08
N GLU A 89 -5.74 23.61 -6.70
CA GLU A 89 -5.29 23.63 -8.09
C GLU A 89 -3.77 23.67 -8.10
N VAL A 90 -3.15 22.79 -8.90
CA VAL A 90 -1.69 22.60 -8.90
C VAL A 90 -1.18 22.44 -10.32
N HIS A 91 0.07 22.84 -10.55
CA HIS A 91 0.75 22.57 -11.81
C HIS A 91 1.45 21.21 -11.78
N PRO A 92 1.36 20.38 -12.85
CA PRO A 92 2.19 19.19 -12.96
C PRO A 92 3.68 19.54 -12.82
N GLY A 93 4.43 18.75 -12.07
CA GLY A 93 5.84 18.96 -11.70
C GLY A 93 6.05 19.91 -10.51
N GLU A 94 5.00 20.59 -10.03
CA GLU A 94 5.07 21.40 -8.83
C GLU A 94 5.01 20.53 -7.57
N VAL A 95 5.88 20.84 -6.61
CA VAL A 95 5.92 20.16 -5.32
C VAL A 95 4.99 20.86 -4.35
N ILE A 96 4.01 20.12 -3.87
CA ILE A 96 2.92 20.62 -3.05
C ILE A 96 3.02 20.05 -1.65
N GLN A 97 2.82 20.93 -0.67
CA GLN A 97 2.73 20.57 0.73
C GLN A 97 1.34 20.91 1.28
N THR A 98 0.72 19.93 1.93
CA THR A 98 -0.52 20.07 2.69
C THR A 98 -0.46 19.17 3.93
N ALA A 99 -1.57 19.04 4.65
CA ALA A 99 -1.66 18.16 5.79
C ALA A 99 -3.06 17.58 5.96
N TYR A 100 -3.14 16.49 6.71
CA TYR A 100 -4.37 16.02 7.32
C TYR A 100 -4.32 16.25 8.83
N LEU A 101 -5.46 16.53 9.43
CA LEU A 101 -5.62 16.70 10.85
C LEU A 101 -6.29 15.46 11.43
N ALA A 102 -5.67 14.88 12.47
CA ALA A 102 -6.26 13.79 13.23
C ALA A 102 -6.42 14.18 14.70
N LYS A 103 -7.51 13.72 15.31
CA LYS A 103 -7.74 13.83 16.75
C LYS A 103 -8.35 12.55 17.29
N ASN A 104 -7.72 11.96 18.29
CA ASN A 104 -8.29 10.82 19.00
C ASN A 104 -9.37 11.32 19.96
N LEU A 105 -10.62 10.89 19.79
CA LEU A 105 -11.74 11.28 20.66
C LEU A 105 -11.94 10.33 21.84
N SER A 106 -11.20 9.22 21.88
CA SER A 106 -11.22 8.28 23.00
C SER A 106 -10.26 8.70 24.12
N ASN A 107 -10.35 8.02 25.26
CA ASN A 107 -9.44 8.20 26.38
C ASN A 107 -8.26 7.21 26.38
N GLN A 108 -8.18 6.36 25.35
CA GLN A 108 -7.15 5.34 25.21
C GLN A 108 -6.21 5.70 24.07
N GLU A 109 -4.97 5.24 24.16
CA GLU A 109 -4.06 5.27 23.02
C GLU A 109 -4.56 4.32 21.94
N ILE A 110 -4.57 4.79 20.70
CA ILE A 110 -4.98 4.02 19.53
C ILE A 110 -3.89 4.18 18.48
N ILE A 111 -3.60 3.10 17.76
CA ILE A 111 -2.65 3.13 16.64
C ILE A 111 -3.45 3.15 15.35
N GLY A 112 -3.41 4.30 14.66
CA GLY A 112 -4.09 4.51 13.40
C GLY A 112 -3.19 4.26 12.19
N GLN A 113 -3.76 3.72 11.10
CA GLN A 113 -3.09 3.64 9.80
C GLN A 113 -3.99 4.20 8.70
N ALA A 114 -3.46 5.15 7.92
CA ALA A 114 -4.18 5.80 6.83
C ALA A 114 -3.79 5.16 5.48
N VAL A 115 -4.69 4.38 4.89
CA VAL A 115 -4.44 3.72 3.59
C VAL A 115 -4.90 4.62 2.45
N PRO A 116 -4.01 4.98 1.50
CA PRO A 116 -4.37 5.84 0.38
C PRO A 116 -5.06 5.14 -0.79
N SER A 117 -5.80 5.92 -1.57
CA SER A 117 -6.30 5.59 -2.90
C SER A 117 -6.35 6.85 -3.79
N ILE A 118 -6.11 6.70 -5.10
CA ILE A 118 -6.19 7.78 -6.09
C ILE A 118 -7.26 7.43 -7.14
N SER A 119 -8.08 8.42 -7.51
CA SER A 119 -9.06 8.32 -8.60
C SER A 119 -8.90 9.47 -9.59
N PRO A 120 -9.06 9.23 -10.91
CA PRO A 120 -9.21 7.93 -11.55
C PRO A 120 -7.93 7.09 -11.44
N GLY A 121 -8.05 5.76 -11.48
CA GLY A 121 -6.91 4.85 -11.29
C GLY A 121 -5.75 5.06 -12.28
N GLN A 122 -6.05 5.53 -13.50
CA GLN A 122 -5.03 5.90 -14.50
C GLN A 122 -4.14 7.06 -14.03
N GLY A 123 -4.66 7.94 -13.18
CA GLY A 123 -3.91 9.05 -12.59
C GLY A 123 -3.01 8.64 -11.42
N ALA A 124 -3.20 7.45 -10.86
CA ALA A 124 -2.47 6.98 -9.68
C ALA A 124 -0.97 6.84 -9.94
N THR A 125 -0.57 6.41 -11.15
CA THR A 125 0.83 6.24 -11.55
C THR A 125 1.59 7.56 -11.63
N TYR A 126 0.88 8.67 -11.86
CA TYR A 126 1.46 10.01 -11.99
C TYR A 126 1.47 10.79 -10.66
N PHE A 127 0.77 10.30 -9.63
CA PHE A 127 0.70 10.95 -8.33
C PHE A 127 1.78 10.40 -7.40
N ASN A 128 2.86 11.16 -7.21
CA ASN A 128 4.01 10.75 -6.42
C ASN A 128 4.02 11.41 -5.04
N LYS A 129 4.15 10.59 -3.99
CA LYS A 129 4.24 11.03 -2.60
C LYS A 129 5.69 11.02 -2.15
N ILE A 130 6.17 12.18 -1.67
CA ILE A 130 7.57 12.36 -1.26
C ILE A 130 7.74 11.97 0.21
N GLU A 131 6.86 12.46 1.09
CA GLU A 131 6.90 12.11 2.52
C GLU A 131 5.66 11.29 2.90
N CYS A 132 5.91 10.10 3.45
CA CYS A 132 4.85 9.17 3.82
C CYS A 132 4.73 8.98 5.33
N PHE A 133 3.88 9.79 5.95
CA PHE A 133 3.36 9.51 7.29
C PHE A 133 2.26 8.44 7.26
N CYS A 134 1.54 8.34 6.13
CA CYS A 134 0.35 7.51 5.97
C CYS A 134 0.63 6.00 6.01
N PHE A 135 1.84 5.56 5.66
CA PHE A 135 2.24 4.15 5.78
C PHE A 135 2.83 3.79 7.15
N ASN A 136 3.16 4.79 7.97
CA ASN A 136 3.69 4.55 9.31
C ASN A 136 2.52 4.46 10.29
N GLN A 137 2.53 3.40 11.09
CA GLN A 137 1.57 3.21 12.18
C GLN A 137 1.69 4.42 13.13
N GLN A 138 0.63 5.20 13.29
CA GLN A 138 0.65 6.42 14.10
C GLN A 138 -0.02 6.17 15.45
N PRO A 139 0.75 6.03 16.54
CA PRO A 139 0.18 6.04 17.88
C PRO A 139 -0.32 7.45 18.20
N LEU A 140 -1.57 7.54 18.66
CA LEU A 140 -2.14 8.79 19.16
C LEU A 140 -2.75 8.55 20.53
N VAL A 141 -2.18 9.21 21.54
CA VAL A 141 -2.69 9.18 22.91
C VAL A 141 -4.15 9.62 22.98
N GLY A 142 -4.85 9.19 24.03
CA GLY A 142 -6.24 9.60 24.28
C GLY A 142 -6.38 11.13 24.31
N GLN A 143 -7.44 11.64 23.68
CA GLN A 143 -7.68 13.08 23.48
C GLN A 143 -6.58 13.84 22.72
N GLY A 144 -5.56 13.15 22.21
CA GLY A 144 -4.44 13.72 21.48
C GLY A 144 -4.83 14.19 20.08
N GLN A 145 -4.03 15.09 19.53
CA GLN A 145 -4.18 15.60 18.17
C GLN A 145 -2.84 15.55 17.44
N ALA A 146 -2.89 15.28 16.13
CA ALA A 146 -1.71 15.21 15.28
C ALA A 146 -1.98 15.91 13.94
N LYS A 147 -0.97 16.65 13.47
CA LYS A 147 -0.92 17.17 12.11
C LYS A 147 -0.05 16.23 11.29
N MET A 148 -0.63 15.61 10.28
CA MET A 148 0.04 14.64 9.41
C MET A 148 0.39 15.32 8.09
N PRO A 149 1.66 15.73 7.88
CA PRO A 149 2.06 16.39 6.65
C PRO A 149 1.97 15.43 5.45
N LEU A 150 1.62 15.99 4.30
CA LEU A 150 1.60 15.32 3.02
C LEU A 150 2.37 16.19 2.02
N ILE A 151 3.47 15.65 1.49
CA ILE A 151 4.23 16.27 0.40
C ILE A 151 4.08 15.37 -0.83
N PHE A 152 3.64 15.96 -1.93
CA PHE A 152 3.41 15.24 -3.19
C PHE A 152 3.70 16.13 -4.40
N TYR A 153 3.81 15.50 -5.56
CA TYR A 153 3.80 16.18 -6.85
C TYR A 153 3.10 15.28 -7.87
N ILE A 154 2.70 15.86 -8.99
CA ILE A 154 2.11 15.14 -10.12
C ILE A 154 3.14 15.16 -11.25
N GLU A 155 3.41 14.03 -11.90
CA GLU A 155 4.35 14.00 -13.02
C GLU A 155 3.88 14.87 -14.20
N PRO A 156 4.78 15.61 -14.88
CA PRO A 156 4.43 16.47 -16.00
C PRO A 156 3.83 15.76 -17.22
N ASP A 157 4.09 14.47 -17.39
CA ASP A 157 3.63 13.65 -18.52
C ASP A 157 2.22 13.07 -18.33
N ILE A 158 1.51 13.48 -17.27
CA ILE A 158 0.13 13.06 -17.01
C ILE A 158 -0.78 13.32 -18.23
N PRO A 159 -1.59 12.33 -18.66
CA PRO A 159 -2.43 12.44 -19.84
C PRO A 159 -3.33 13.67 -19.82
N GLN A 160 -3.46 14.31 -20.99
CA GLN A 160 -4.18 15.58 -21.06
C GLN A 160 -5.66 15.47 -20.65
N SER A 161 -6.25 14.28 -20.79
CA SER A 161 -7.63 13.94 -20.42
C SER A 161 -7.90 13.96 -18.91
N ILE A 162 -6.87 13.92 -18.06
CA ILE A 162 -7.01 13.91 -16.61
C ILE A 162 -6.89 15.33 -16.07
N HIS A 163 -8.04 15.93 -15.73
CA HIS A 163 -8.11 17.28 -15.16
C HIS A 163 -8.34 17.32 -13.65
N THR A 164 -8.78 16.20 -13.07
CA THR A 164 -9.06 16.08 -11.63
C THR A 164 -8.51 14.77 -11.10
N LEU A 165 -7.82 14.86 -9.97
CA LEU A 165 -7.37 13.72 -9.19
C LEU A 165 -7.97 13.82 -7.80
N THR A 166 -8.48 12.71 -7.28
CA THR A 166 -8.98 12.63 -5.91
C THR A 166 -8.06 11.72 -5.11
N LEU A 167 -7.38 12.28 -4.11
CA LEU A 167 -6.64 11.54 -3.10
C LEU A 167 -7.56 11.27 -1.92
N SER A 168 -7.90 10.00 -1.75
CA SER A 168 -8.72 9.54 -0.62
C SER A 168 -7.87 8.72 0.35
N TYR A 169 -7.94 9.06 1.63
CA TYR A 169 -7.40 8.23 2.71
C TYR A 169 -8.52 7.55 3.48
N THR A 170 -8.37 6.26 3.74
CA THR A 170 -9.21 5.53 4.71
C THR A 170 -8.39 5.19 5.95
N LEU A 171 -8.84 5.67 7.10
CA LEU A 171 -8.19 5.45 8.38
C LEU A 171 -8.71 4.16 9.05
N TYR A 172 -7.79 3.29 9.47
CA TYR A 172 -8.05 2.05 10.18
C TYR A 172 -7.44 2.08 11.59
N ASP A 173 -8.12 1.45 12.54
CA ASP A 173 -7.54 1.08 13.83
C ASP A 173 -6.79 -0.24 13.65
N ILE A 174 -5.51 -0.23 13.96
CA ILE A 174 -4.63 -1.40 13.85
C ILE A 174 -4.00 -1.77 15.20
N THR A 175 -4.52 -1.24 16.31
CA THR A 175 -3.94 -1.40 17.65
C THR A 175 -3.73 -2.88 17.99
N GLN A 176 -4.71 -3.74 17.74
CA GLN A 176 -4.61 -5.19 17.99
C GLN A 176 -3.54 -5.86 17.12
N SER A 177 -3.48 -5.52 15.83
CA SER A 177 -2.49 -6.09 14.90
C SER A 177 -1.06 -5.61 15.20
N SER A 178 -0.89 -4.41 15.76
CA SER A 178 0.41 -3.95 16.25
C SER A 178 0.84 -4.65 17.53
N GLU A 179 -0.09 -4.91 18.47
CA GLU A 179 0.20 -5.66 19.70
C GLU A 179 0.65 -7.09 19.41
N GLU A 180 -0.04 -7.80 18.52
CA GLU A 180 0.31 -9.16 18.10
C GLU A 180 1.72 -9.25 17.47
N LYS A 181 2.09 -8.28 16.64
CA LYS A 181 3.45 -8.21 16.05
C LYS A 181 4.53 -7.98 17.11
N ILE A 182 4.26 -7.15 18.12
CA ILE A 182 5.19 -6.89 19.21
C ILE A 182 5.39 -8.15 20.05
N GLU A 183 4.31 -8.88 20.34
CA GLU A 183 4.37 -10.13 21.10
C GLU A 183 5.18 -11.21 20.36
N VAL A 184 4.90 -11.44 19.07
CA VAL A 184 5.66 -12.39 18.23
C VAL A 184 7.14 -11.99 18.11
N ALA A 185 7.44 -10.68 17.97
CA ALA A 185 8.82 -10.19 17.92
C ALA A 185 9.56 -10.42 19.25
N ASN A 186 8.87 -10.22 20.38
CA ASN A 186 9.43 -10.45 21.71
C ASN A 186 9.66 -11.94 21.99
N LEU A 187 8.72 -12.81 21.60
CA LEU A 187 8.86 -14.28 21.65
C LEU A 187 10.07 -14.74 20.84
N ALA A 188 10.19 -14.30 19.58
CA ALA A 188 11.32 -14.64 18.71
C ALA A 188 12.67 -14.12 19.26
N LYS A 189 12.67 -12.96 19.93
CA LYS A 189 13.86 -12.41 20.59
C LYS A 189 14.25 -13.22 21.82
N SER A 190 13.28 -13.69 22.61
CA SER A 190 13.50 -14.54 23.79
C SER A 190 14.11 -15.90 23.39
N GLU A 191 13.53 -16.58 22.39
CA GLU A 191 14.05 -17.86 21.87
C GLU A 191 15.44 -17.73 21.23
N ARG A 192 15.77 -16.55 20.69
CA ARG A 192 17.11 -16.26 20.17
C ARG A 192 18.10 -16.02 21.31
N LEU A 193 17.68 -15.37 22.39
CA LEU A 193 18.51 -15.11 23.56
C LEU A 193 18.85 -16.42 24.29
N GLU A 194 17.88 -17.31 24.47
CA GLU A 194 18.08 -18.62 25.10
C GLU A 194 19.05 -19.51 24.32
N ARG A 195 18.95 -19.53 22.98
CA ARG A 195 19.90 -20.28 22.13
C ARG A 195 21.33 -19.74 22.17
N VAL A 196 21.51 -18.43 22.32
CA VAL A 196 22.85 -17.81 22.46
C VAL A 196 23.45 -18.12 23.83
N THR A 197 22.65 -18.12 24.90
CA THR A 197 23.13 -18.45 26.25
C THR A 197 23.44 -19.95 26.40
N GLN A 198 22.70 -20.85 25.74
CA GLN A 198 23.02 -22.30 25.75
C GLN A 198 24.21 -22.67 24.86
N GLY A 199 24.49 -21.92 23.78
CA GLY A 199 25.66 -22.14 22.93
C GLY A 199 26.98 -21.62 23.48
N ALA A 200 26.98 -20.77 24.51
CA ALA A 200 28.18 -20.21 25.13
C ALA A 200 28.70 -21.03 26.34
N ASN A 201 28.03 -22.13 26.68
CA ASN A 201 28.35 -22.98 27.84
C ASN A 201 28.76 -24.41 27.44
N GLN A 202 29.19 -24.59 26.18
CA GLN A 202 29.93 -25.74 25.66
C GLN A 202 31.28 -25.26 25.14
#